data_AF-A0A9Q6LMB4-F1
#
_entry.id   AF-A0A9Q6LMB4-F1
#
_cell.length_a   1.000
_cell.length_b   1.000
_cell.length_c   1.000
_cell.angle_alpha   90.00
_cell.angle_beta   90.00
_cell.angle_gamma   90.00
#
_symmetry.space_group_name_H-M   'P 1'
#
loop_
_entity.id
_entity.type
_entity.pdbx_description
1 polymer ?
#
loop_
_entity_poly.entity_id
_entity_poly.type
_entity_poly.pdbx_seq_one_letter_code
_entity_poly.pdbx_strand_id
1 'polypeptide(L)'
;MPEKYLGAHVKALMESEERFNLKPIHREMYLYANYIANALNSKRPQAIQLLRSSYDHLYSLINSDIATFLNQHKRMDVAKLNQFITKQCLKYQTVLESTMISSLLITDFSTLRADRETWLANNTDSTMQVALINSMTGELIRARDSFIGIALDRPKMIQRLSALQELTKERLMRYKTDYKQENPAELVRAVIGDYARGLWRWGSHFRRQGQGFLHEYRKLLNKREVTVEDQQTLLNAVQRLQRDVRMSQAFSLSSSFSIRLAFLEGKLAKQLSARFSEDVTEIIKKLRGAKTYERSRNILQEVHALKARVLSMESGDYLFSVLSRDLQVVESTAIRQIKIGLDKAIVDIENKFKQVATCEDKRNVLNDIDALKKTLSQVEVEPDLLQRLEHLTAQVGQFQPVLDKVITKESVQGVKTENAREALIVKLQI
;
A
#
# COMPACT_ATOMS: atom_id res chain seq x y z
N MET A 1 -14.85 -5.27 -11.30
CA MET A 1 -15.66 -6.11 -12.21
C MET A 1 -16.75 -5.23 -12.80
N PRO A 2 -16.93 -5.15 -14.12
CA PRO A 2 -17.96 -4.30 -14.72
C PRO A 2 -19.36 -4.87 -14.45
N GLU A 3 -20.33 -4.01 -14.17
CA GLU A 3 -21.74 -4.26 -13.77
C GLU A 3 -22.57 -5.18 -14.68
N LYS A 4 -22.02 -5.67 -15.80
CA LYS A 4 -22.74 -6.39 -16.85
C LYS A 4 -23.19 -7.83 -16.51
N TYR A 5 -22.88 -8.35 -15.31
CA TYR A 5 -23.22 -9.73 -14.92
C TYR A 5 -24.00 -9.86 -13.60
N LEU A 6 -24.49 -8.77 -13.01
CA LEU A 6 -25.54 -8.89 -11.99
C LEU A 6 -26.87 -9.05 -12.72
N GLY A 7 -27.21 -10.30 -13.07
CA GLY A 7 -28.42 -10.63 -13.83
C GLY A 7 -29.67 -10.01 -13.19
N ALA A 8 -30.68 -9.68 -14.00
CA ALA A 8 -31.92 -9.01 -13.60
C ALA A 8 -32.59 -9.60 -12.33
N HIS A 9 -32.37 -10.88 -12.05
CA HIS A 9 -32.85 -11.56 -10.85
C HIS A 9 -32.17 -11.12 -9.53
N VAL A 10 -30.90 -10.73 -9.55
CA VAL A 10 -30.20 -10.20 -8.36
C VAL A 10 -30.71 -8.81 -8.02
N LYS A 11 -30.95 -7.98 -9.05
CA LYS A 11 -31.59 -6.67 -8.88
C LYS A 11 -33.00 -6.83 -8.30
N ALA A 12 -33.80 -7.75 -8.85
CA ALA A 12 -35.13 -8.06 -8.34
C ALA A 12 -35.12 -8.54 -6.87
N LEU A 13 -34.13 -9.34 -6.45
CA LEU A 13 -33.95 -9.71 -5.04
C LEU A 13 -33.69 -8.48 -4.16
N MET A 14 -32.72 -7.66 -4.55
CA MET A 14 -32.31 -6.48 -3.78
C MET A 14 -33.45 -5.46 -3.64
N GLU A 15 -34.38 -5.44 -4.59
CA GLU A 15 -35.57 -4.59 -4.57
C GLU A 15 -36.75 -5.24 -3.82
N SER A 16 -36.75 -6.56 -3.62
CA SER A 16 -37.81 -7.30 -2.92
C SER A 16 -37.67 -7.31 -1.39
N GLU A 17 -38.77 -7.51 -0.66
CA GLU A 17 -38.77 -7.68 0.81
C GLU A 17 -38.02 -8.94 1.27
N GLU A 18 -37.90 -9.95 0.40
CA GLU A 18 -37.15 -11.19 0.64
C GLU A 18 -35.66 -10.95 0.93
N ARG A 19 -35.11 -9.77 0.59
CA ARG A 19 -33.74 -9.38 0.99
C ARG A 19 -33.52 -9.39 2.50
N PHE A 20 -34.57 -9.13 3.29
CA PHE A 20 -34.49 -9.13 4.74
C PHE A 20 -34.44 -10.54 5.34
N ASN A 21 -34.80 -11.55 4.55
CA ASN A 21 -34.70 -12.97 4.91
C ASN A 21 -33.31 -13.57 4.59
N LEU A 22 -32.40 -12.80 3.96
CA LEU A 22 -31.05 -13.27 3.66
C LEU A 22 -30.19 -13.32 4.93
N LYS A 23 -29.44 -14.41 5.10
CA LYS A 23 -28.44 -14.50 6.16
C LYS A 23 -27.38 -13.41 6.00
N PRO A 24 -27.06 -12.63 7.06
CA PRO A 24 -26.12 -11.52 6.99
C PRO A 24 -24.66 -11.99 7.06
N ILE A 25 -24.25 -12.88 6.13
CA ILE A 25 -22.97 -13.61 6.19
C ILE A 25 -21.75 -12.70 6.32
N HIS A 26 -21.74 -11.53 5.66
CA HIS A 26 -20.66 -10.55 5.80
C HIS A 26 -20.53 -10.02 7.22
N ARG A 27 -21.65 -9.66 7.85
CA ARG A 27 -21.67 -9.20 9.24
C ARG A 27 -21.16 -10.31 10.16
N GLU A 28 -21.68 -11.52 9.99
CA GLU A 28 -21.30 -12.65 10.84
C GLU A 28 -19.81 -13.01 10.71
N MET A 29 -19.29 -13.09 9.48
CA MET A 29 -17.88 -13.36 9.23
C MET A 29 -16.96 -12.23 9.67
N TYR A 30 -17.39 -10.97 9.56
CA TYR A 30 -16.63 -9.83 10.06
C TYR A 30 -16.51 -9.85 11.58
N LEU A 31 -17.62 -10.11 12.28
CA LEU A 31 -17.62 -10.26 13.74
C LEU A 31 -16.73 -11.43 14.18
N TYR A 32 -16.80 -12.54 13.46
CA TYR A 32 -15.94 -13.70 13.70
C TYR A 32 -14.45 -13.39 13.47
N ALA A 33 -14.11 -12.69 12.39
CA ALA A 33 -12.75 -12.23 12.12
C ALA A 33 -12.24 -11.26 13.19
N ASN A 34 -13.07 -10.29 13.58
CA ASN A 34 -12.70 -9.32 14.60
C ASN A 34 -12.43 -10.03 15.93
N TYR A 35 -13.26 -11.00 16.27
CA TYR A 35 -13.09 -11.82 17.45
C TYR A 35 -11.77 -12.61 17.43
N ILE A 36 -11.48 -13.36 16.36
CA ILE A 36 -10.22 -14.11 16.23
C ILE A 36 -9.01 -13.16 16.29
N ALA A 37 -9.06 -12.02 15.60
CA ALA A 37 -7.95 -11.08 15.58
C ALA A 37 -7.61 -10.53 16.97
N ASN A 38 -8.62 -10.21 17.79
CA ASN A 38 -8.42 -9.78 19.17
C ASN A 38 -7.98 -10.93 20.10
N ALA A 39 -8.47 -12.15 19.86
CA ALA A 39 -8.04 -13.33 20.62
C ALA A 39 -6.56 -13.67 20.35
N LEU A 40 -6.12 -13.53 19.10
CA LEU A 40 -4.75 -13.83 18.69
C LEU A 40 -3.76 -12.68 18.93
N ASN A 41 -4.24 -11.45 19.12
CA ASN A 41 -3.37 -10.29 19.27
C ASN A 41 -3.87 -9.29 20.33
N SER A 42 -3.05 -9.06 21.35
CA SER A 42 -3.36 -8.11 22.43
C SER A 42 -3.08 -6.66 22.10
N LYS A 43 -2.31 -6.37 21.05
CA LYS A 43 -2.03 -5.01 20.61
C LYS A 43 -3.12 -4.60 19.63
N ARG A 44 -4.06 -3.76 20.08
CA ARG A 44 -5.22 -3.30 19.29
C ARG A 44 -4.87 -2.85 17.86
N PRO A 45 -3.81 -2.05 17.59
CA PRO A 45 -3.47 -1.68 16.21
C PRO A 45 -3.13 -2.87 15.32
N GLN A 46 -2.47 -3.89 15.88
CA GLN A 46 -2.08 -5.10 15.15
C GLN A 46 -3.28 -6.03 14.94
N ALA A 47 -4.17 -6.16 15.93
CA ALA A 47 -5.43 -6.88 15.77
C ALA A 47 -6.31 -6.27 14.66
N ILE A 48 -6.41 -4.93 14.61
CA ILE A 48 -7.16 -4.23 13.54
C ILE A 48 -6.54 -4.49 12.17
N GLN A 49 -5.21 -4.48 12.05
CA GLN A 49 -4.54 -4.75 10.78
C GLN A 49 -4.73 -6.20 10.33
N LEU A 50 -4.62 -7.16 11.26
CA LEU A 50 -4.86 -8.58 10.99
C LEU A 50 -6.31 -8.84 10.56
N LEU A 51 -7.27 -8.17 11.22
CA LEU A 51 -8.68 -8.18 10.84
C LEU A 51 -8.87 -7.69 9.41
N ARG A 52 -8.40 -6.47 9.10
CA ARG A 52 -8.58 -5.86 7.77
C ARG A 52 -8.02 -6.76 6.67
N SER A 53 -6.74 -7.10 6.77
CA SER A 53 -6.06 -7.94 5.78
C SER A 53 -6.74 -9.30 5.60
N SER A 54 -7.11 -9.99 6.68
CA SER A 54 -7.72 -11.32 6.58
C SER A 54 -9.17 -11.29 6.11
N TYR A 55 -9.93 -10.27 6.52
CA TYR A 55 -11.33 -10.12 6.12
C TYR A 55 -11.45 -9.66 4.67
N ASP A 56 -10.55 -8.81 4.14
CA ASP A 56 -10.57 -8.41 2.73
C ASP A 56 -10.43 -9.63 1.79
N HIS A 57 -9.56 -10.59 2.17
CA HIS A 57 -9.44 -11.87 1.48
C HIS A 57 -10.74 -12.69 1.56
N LEU A 58 -11.33 -12.78 2.75
CA LEU A 58 -12.58 -13.51 2.95
C LEU A 58 -13.78 -12.86 2.24
N TYR A 59 -13.83 -11.54 2.21
CA TYR A 59 -14.88 -10.76 1.57
C TYR A 59 -14.92 -11.06 0.07
N SER A 60 -13.76 -11.09 -0.57
CA SER A 60 -13.62 -11.47 -1.98
C SER A 60 -14.09 -12.91 -2.24
N LEU A 61 -13.80 -13.84 -1.32
CA LEU A 61 -14.29 -15.22 -1.39
C LEU A 61 -15.81 -15.31 -1.32
N ILE A 62 -16.41 -14.69 -0.30
CA ILE A 62 -17.86 -14.69 -0.10
C ILE A 62 -18.56 -14.16 -1.36
N ASN A 63 -18.08 -13.03 -1.89
CA ASN A 63 -18.66 -12.42 -3.09
C ASN A 63 -18.52 -13.31 -4.32
N SER A 64 -17.36 -13.92 -4.53
CA SER A 64 -17.13 -14.82 -5.67
C SER A 64 -18.02 -16.06 -5.61
N ASP A 65 -18.12 -16.68 -4.43
CA ASP A 65 -18.93 -17.89 -4.22
C ASP A 65 -20.43 -17.58 -4.36
N ILE A 66 -20.91 -16.46 -3.79
CA ILE A 66 -22.29 -16.00 -3.96
C ILE A 66 -22.58 -15.66 -5.42
N ALA A 67 -21.72 -14.91 -6.11
CA ALA A 67 -21.90 -14.57 -7.52
C ALA A 67 -21.96 -15.83 -8.40
N THR A 68 -21.09 -16.81 -8.14
CA THR A 68 -21.08 -18.09 -8.84
C THR A 68 -22.39 -18.86 -8.63
N PHE A 69 -22.85 -18.94 -7.37
CA PHE A 69 -24.12 -19.57 -7.04
C PHE A 69 -25.29 -18.90 -7.78
N LEU A 70 -25.36 -17.57 -7.74
CA LEU A 70 -26.42 -16.79 -8.39
C LEU A 70 -26.41 -16.97 -9.90
N ASN A 71 -25.23 -17.00 -10.54
CA ASN A 71 -25.11 -17.22 -11.99
C ASN A 71 -25.53 -18.62 -12.44
N GLN A 72 -25.44 -19.63 -11.57
CA GLN A 72 -25.85 -21.00 -11.86
C GLN A 72 -27.37 -21.22 -11.72
N HIS A 73 -28.09 -20.31 -11.06
CA HIS A 73 -29.50 -20.49 -10.72
C HIS A 73 -30.38 -19.49 -11.48
N LYS A 74 -31.05 -19.96 -12.55
CA LYS A 74 -31.93 -19.13 -13.41
C LYS A 74 -33.10 -18.47 -12.68
N ARG A 75 -33.57 -19.06 -11.58
CA ARG A 75 -34.57 -18.48 -10.67
C ARG A 75 -34.02 -18.54 -9.27
N MET A 76 -34.10 -17.41 -8.58
CA MET A 76 -33.46 -17.24 -7.29
C MET A 76 -34.45 -17.58 -6.16
N ASP A 77 -34.00 -18.38 -5.21
CA ASP A 77 -34.76 -18.86 -4.06
C ASP A 77 -33.93 -18.55 -2.81
N VAL A 78 -34.48 -17.69 -1.94
CA VAL A 78 -33.80 -17.22 -0.72
C VAL A 78 -33.49 -18.39 0.22
N ALA A 79 -34.34 -19.41 0.29
CA ALA A 79 -34.08 -20.58 1.11
C ALA A 79 -32.87 -21.36 0.60
N LYS A 80 -32.74 -21.54 -0.72
CA LYS A 80 -31.57 -22.20 -1.33
C LYS A 80 -30.29 -21.39 -1.17
N LEU A 81 -30.35 -20.07 -1.32
CA LEU A 81 -29.20 -19.19 -1.07
C LEU A 81 -28.76 -19.26 0.40
N ASN A 82 -29.70 -19.22 1.35
CA ASN A 82 -29.40 -19.38 2.76
C ASN A 82 -28.83 -20.77 3.11
N GLN A 83 -29.33 -21.83 2.46
CA GLN A 83 -28.76 -23.17 2.62
C GLN A 83 -27.33 -23.25 2.06
N PHE A 84 -27.08 -22.64 0.90
CA PHE A 84 -25.74 -22.53 0.32
C PHE A 84 -24.79 -21.78 1.27
N ILE A 85 -25.18 -20.59 1.74
CA ILE A 85 -24.41 -19.79 2.71
C ILE A 85 -24.07 -20.64 3.94
N THR A 86 -25.07 -21.34 4.50
CA THR A 86 -24.87 -22.19 5.69
C THR A 86 -23.85 -23.28 5.44
N LYS A 87 -23.85 -23.91 4.26
CA LYS A 87 -22.86 -24.93 3.88
C LYS A 87 -21.46 -24.32 3.71
N GLN A 88 -21.35 -23.09 3.21
CA GLN A 88 -20.07 -22.41 3.01
C GLN A 88 -19.48 -21.80 4.29
N CYS A 89 -20.27 -21.58 5.35
CA CYS A 89 -19.77 -20.98 6.60
C CYS A 89 -18.52 -21.68 7.14
N LEU A 90 -18.48 -23.02 7.15
CA LEU A 90 -17.31 -23.76 7.64
C LEU A 90 -16.07 -23.54 6.76
N LYS A 91 -16.25 -23.44 5.44
CA LYS A 91 -15.17 -23.10 4.49
C LYS A 91 -14.62 -21.71 4.80
N TYR A 92 -15.50 -20.72 4.97
CA TYR A 92 -15.13 -19.34 5.28
C TYR A 92 -14.36 -19.21 6.59
N GLN A 93 -14.83 -19.87 7.65
CA GLN A 93 -14.11 -19.95 8.92
C GLN A 93 -12.73 -20.59 8.74
N THR A 94 -12.66 -21.70 8.03
CA THR A 94 -11.41 -22.44 7.79
C THR A 94 -10.36 -21.59 7.07
N VAL A 95 -10.78 -20.87 6.02
CA VAL A 95 -9.92 -19.95 5.27
C VAL A 95 -9.42 -18.82 6.17
N LEU A 96 -10.31 -18.24 6.96
CA LEU A 96 -9.99 -17.15 7.87
C LEU A 96 -9.01 -17.56 8.97
N GLU A 97 -9.29 -18.66 9.67
CA GLU A 97 -8.43 -19.24 10.71
C GLU A 97 -7.03 -19.55 10.15
N SER A 98 -6.96 -20.21 8.99
CA SER A 98 -5.67 -20.54 8.34
C SER A 98 -4.89 -19.30 7.92
N THR A 99 -5.58 -18.29 7.37
CA THR A 99 -4.96 -17.03 6.94
C THR A 99 -4.35 -16.31 8.14
N MET A 100 -5.13 -16.09 9.20
CA MET A 100 -4.68 -15.36 10.39
C MET A 100 -3.51 -16.06 11.10
N ILE A 101 -3.58 -17.39 11.29
CA ILE A 101 -2.50 -18.14 11.95
C ILE A 101 -1.22 -18.12 11.12
N SER A 102 -1.32 -18.25 9.79
CA SER A 102 -0.17 -18.21 8.91
C SER A 102 0.51 -16.83 8.95
N SER A 103 -0.28 -15.75 8.86
CA SER A 103 0.23 -14.38 8.94
C SER A 103 0.96 -14.11 10.25
N LEU A 104 0.41 -14.56 11.39
CA LEU A 104 1.01 -14.33 12.71
C LEU A 104 2.38 -15.00 12.92
N LEU A 105 2.65 -16.10 12.22
CA LEU A 105 3.89 -16.87 12.38
C LEU A 105 5.01 -16.42 11.43
N ILE A 106 4.66 -15.64 10.40
CA ILE A 106 5.59 -15.08 9.42
C ILE A 106 6.23 -13.80 9.94
N THR A 107 5.44 -12.94 10.56
CA THR A 107 5.88 -11.65 11.08
C THR A 107 6.52 -11.84 12.45
N ASP A 108 7.37 -10.89 12.88
CA ASP A 108 7.89 -10.82 14.25
C ASP A 108 6.77 -10.42 15.25
N PHE A 109 5.62 -11.10 15.20
CA PHE A 109 4.67 -11.17 16.29
C PHE A 109 5.25 -12.11 17.35
N SER A 110 6.37 -11.70 17.94
CA SER A 110 7.03 -12.34 19.09
C SER A 110 6.11 -12.51 20.30
N THR A 111 4.91 -11.91 20.27
CA THR A 111 3.84 -12.06 21.25
C THR A 111 2.90 -13.22 20.97
N LEU A 112 3.29 -14.24 20.21
CA LEU A 112 2.63 -15.53 20.29
C LEU A 112 3.01 -16.15 21.66
N ARG A 113 2.12 -15.97 22.64
CA ARG A 113 2.36 -16.03 24.10
C ARG A 113 2.74 -17.40 24.66
N ALA A 114 3.35 -17.45 25.84
CA ALA A 114 3.29 -18.64 26.69
C ALA A 114 1.91 -18.69 27.39
N ASP A 115 1.40 -19.87 27.73
CA ASP A 115 0.07 -20.10 28.36
C ASP A 115 -1.15 -19.67 27.50
N ARG A 116 -1.18 -20.16 26.25
CA ARG A 116 -2.16 -19.75 25.22
C ARG A 116 -3.55 -20.31 25.39
N GLU A 117 -3.70 -21.50 25.94
CA GLU A 117 -5.01 -22.10 26.16
C GLU A 117 -5.81 -21.25 27.14
N THR A 118 -5.17 -20.85 28.24
CA THR A 118 -5.69 -19.89 29.22
C THR A 118 -5.94 -18.52 28.60
N TRP A 119 -5.03 -17.99 27.76
CA TRP A 119 -5.24 -16.70 27.10
C TRP A 119 -6.40 -16.71 26.09
N LEU A 120 -6.45 -17.72 25.22
CA LEU A 120 -7.55 -17.91 24.28
C LEU A 120 -8.83 -18.06 25.08
N ALA A 121 -8.90 -18.94 26.10
CA ALA A 121 -10.05 -19.03 26.98
C ALA A 121 -10.45 -17.67 27.56
N ASN A 122 -9.54 -16.91 28.17
CA ASN A 122 -9.84 -15.63 28.82
C ASN A 122 -10.26 -14.50 27.85
N ASN A 123 -9.81 -14.53 26.59
CA ASN A 123 -10.11 -13.48 25.59
C ASN A 123 -11.09 -13.95 24.52
N THR A 124 -11.62 -15.16 24.68
CA THR A 124 -12.73 -15.74 23.90
C THR A 124 -14.02 -15.79 24.72
N ASP A 125 -14.08 -15.06 25.85
CA ASP A 125 -15.23 -15.14 26.72
C ASP A 125 -16.46 -14.43 26.10
N SER A 126 -17.61 -15.09 26.22
CA SER A 126 -18.80 -14.98 25.38
C SER A 126 -19.57 -13.66 25.46
N THR A 127 -19.01 -12.64 26.09
CA THR A 127 -19.56 -11.29 26.20
C THR A 127 -18.69 -10.28 25.46
N MET A 128 -18.45 -10.50 24.17
CA MET A 128 -17.90 -9.44 23.34
C MET A 128 -19.00 -8.40 23.14
N GLN A 129 -18.94 -7.30 23.90
CA GLN A 129 -19.82 -6.15 23.65
C GLN A 129 -19.41 -5.53 22.33
N VAL A 130 -20.22 -5.74 21.29
CA VAL A 130 -20.04 -5.02 20.03
C VAL A 130 -20.66 -3.64 20.25
N ALA A 131 -19.80 -2.63 20.33
CA ALA A 131 -20.22 -1.24 20.23
C ALA A 131 -20.60 -0.99 18.77
N LEU A 132 -21.90 -0.94 18.49
CA LEU A 132 -22.41 -0.50 17.21
C LEU A 132 -22.72 0.99 17.31
N ILE A 133 -22.35 1.76 16.31
CA ILE A 133 -22.89 3.12 16.18
C ILE A 133 -24.19 2.98 15.40
N ASN A 134 -25.29 3.41 15.99
CA ASN A 134 -26.54 3.53 15.26
C ASN A 134 -26.32 4.52 14.11
N SER A 135 -26.44 4.06 12.88
CA SER A 135 -26.18 4.89 11.70
C SER A 135 -27.18 6.04 11.53
N MET A 136 -28.35 5.99 12.20
CA MET A 136 -29.34 7.07 12.18
C MET A 136 -29.18 8.07 13.33
N THR A 137 -28.72 7.63 14.51
CA THR A 137 -28.62 8.52 15.69
C THR A 137 -27.19 8.92 16.06
N GLY A 138 -26.18 8.25 15.49
CA GLY A 138 -24.77 8.45 15.86
C GLY A 138 -24.42 7.92 17.25
N GLU A 139 -25.37 7.34 17.97
CA GLU A 139 -25.18 6.86 19.33
C GLU A 139 -24.60 5.46 19.40
N LEU A 140 -23.81 5.22 20.44
CA LEU A 140 -23.13 3.97 20.68
C LEU A 140 -24.08 2.98 21.35
N ILE A 141 -24.67 2.09 20.56
CA ILE A 141 -25.49 0.99 21.04
C ILE A 141 -24.58 -0.15 21.51
N ARG A 142 -24.71 -0.55 22.78
CA ARG A 142 -24.15 -1.82 23.27
C ARG A 142 -25.11 -2.94 22.87
N ALA A 143 -24.85 -3.61 21.75
CA ALA A 143 -25.59 -4.80 21.39
C ALA A 143 -24.91 -6.03 22.06
N ARG A 144 -25.68 -6.78 22.86
CA ARG A 144 -25.36 -8.19 23.16
C ARG A 144 -25.68 -8.99 21.89
N ASP A 145 -24.83 -8.89 20.87
CA ASP A 145 -24.89 -9.79 19.73
C ASP A 145 -24.36 -11.15 20.19
N SER A 146 -25.28 -12.01 20.60
CA SER A 146 -24.98 -13.43 20.76
C SER A 146 -24.80 -14.03 19.36
N PHE A 147 -23.77 -14.86 19.20
CA PHE A 147 -23.42 -15.60 17.98
C PHE A 147 -24.50 -16.65 17.58
N ILE A 148 -25.79 -16.38 17.75
CA ILE A 148 -26.89 -17.36 17.62
C ILE A 148 -26.97 -17.96 16.20
N GLY A 149 -26.44 -17.30 15.17
CA GLY A 149 -26.43 -17.78 13.78
C GLY A 149 -25.29 -18.73 13.39
N ILE A 150 -24.20 -18.75 14.18
CA ILE A 150 -23.03 -19.61 13.95
C ILE A 150 -22.76 -20.33 15.25
N ALA A 151 -23.20 -21.59 15.36
CA ALA A 151 -22.82 -22.48 16.44
C ALA A 151 -21.30 -22.72 16.42
N LEU A 152 -20.55 -21.75 16.95
CA LEU A 152 -19.16 -21.90 17.34
C LEU A 152 -19.21 -22.66 18.66
N ASP A 153 -19.08 -23.97 18.56
CA ASP A 153 -18.61 -24.77 19.68
C ASP A 153 -17.22 -24.22 20.05
N ARG A 154 -17.19 -23.26 20.99
CA ARG A 154 -16.00 -22.53 21.42
C ARG A 154 -14.86 -23.47 21.80
N PRO A 155 -15.09 -24.54 22.60
CA PRO A 155 -14.11 -25.59 22.81
C PRO A 155 -13.53 -26.15 21.51
N LYS A 156 -14.37 -26.52 20.54
CA LYS A 156 -13.88 -27.01 19.23
C LYS A 156 -13.09 -25.96 18.47
N MET A 157 -13.49 -24.69 18.48
CA MET A 157 -12.74 -23.63 17.81
C MET A 157 -11.36 -23.43 18.43
N ILE A 158 -11.28 -23.33 19.77
CA ILE A 158 -10.00 -23.21 20.49
C ILE A 158 -9.10 -24.41 20.13
N GLN A 159 -9.66 -25.63 20.17
CA GLN A 159 -8.93 -26.84 19.80
C GLN A 159 -8.40 -26.78 18.36
N ARG A 160 -9.22 -26.36 17.38
CA ARG A 160 -8.80 -26.21 15.98
C ARG A 160 -7.68 -25.20 15.81
N LEU A 161 -7.81 -24.02 16.42
CA LEU A 161 -6.80 -22.96 16.34
C LEU A 161 -5.47 -23.40 16.96
N SER A 162 -5.51 -24.04 18.12
CA SER A 162 -4.32 -24.59 18.78
C SER A 162 -3.64 -25.66 17.91
N ALA A 163 -4.39 -26.62 17.37
CA ALA A 163 -3.85 -27.66 16.51
C ALA A 163 -3.25 -27.11 15.21
N LEU A 164 -3.95 -26.18 14.55
CA LEU A 164 -3.48 -25.52 13.34
C LEU A 164 -2.18 -24.75 13.60
N GLN A 165 -2.10 -24.08 14.75
CA GLN A 165 -0.93 -23.31 15.12
C GLN A 165 0.30 -24.20 15.33
N GLU A 166 0.18 -25.29 16.09
CA GLU A 166 1.31 -26.22 16.29
C GLU A 166 1.77 -26.84 14.97
N LEU A 167 0.83 -27.29 14.13
CA LEU A 167 1.12 -27.78 12.79
C LEU A 167 1.88 -26.73 11.94
N THR A 168 1.46 -25.47 12.03
CA THR A 168 2.07 -24.39 11.25
C THR A 168 3.47 -24.05 11.78
N LYS A 169 3.67 -23.99 13.10
CA LYS A 169 4.99 -23.81 13.72
C LYS A 169 5.96 -24.90 13.29
N GLU A 170 5.55 -26.15 13.44
CA GLU A 170 6.38 -27.31 13.09
C GLU A 170 6.81 -27.26 11.63
N ARG A 171 5.86 -27.03 10.71
CA ARG A 171 6.14 -26.94 9.27
C ARG A 171 7.04 -25.75 8.94
N LEU A 172 6.79 -24.57 9.51
CA LEU A 172 7.63 -23.40 9.29
C LEU A 172 9.06 -23.59 9.79
N MET A 173 9.25 -24.28 10.92
CA MET A 173 10.58 -24.63 11.42
C MET A 173 11.32 -25.54 10.46
N ARG A 174 10.65 -26.59 9.94
CA ARG A 174 11.22 -27.46 8.90
C ARG A 174 11.59 -26.67 7.65
N TYR A 175 10.68 -25.84 7.14
CA TYR A 175 10.92 -25.05 5.93
C TYR A 175 12.07 -24.04 6.09
N LYS A 176 12.26 -23.46 7.28
CA LYS A 176 13.43 -22.61 7.58
C LYS A 176 14.74 -23.40 7.52
N THR A 177 14.72 -24.68 7.87
CA THR A 177 15.88 -25.58 7.79
C THR A 177 16.14 -26.05 6.37
N ASP A 178 15.09 -26.43 5.65
CA ASP A 178 15.16 -27.05 4.32
C ASP A 178 15.44 -26.02 3.20
N TYR A 179 14.96 -24.78 3.37
CA TYR A 179 15.05 -23.73 2.35
C TYR A 179 15.95 -22.58 2.79
N LYS A 180 17.19 -22.60 2.30
CA LYS A 180 18.26 -21.63 2.60
C LYS A 180 18.69 -20.78 1.40
N GLN A 181 17.98 -20.88 0.28
CA GLN A 181 18.32 -20.13 -0.93
C GLN A 181 18.21 -18.62 -0.66
N GLU A 182 19.29 -17.88 -0.92
CA GLU A 182 19.30 -16.42 -0.80
C GLU A 182 18.60 -15.76 -1.98
N ASN A 183 18.79 -16.30 -3.19
CA ASN A 183 18.12 -15.84 -4.40
C ASN A 183 16.60 -16.08 -4.29
N PRO A 184 15.76 -15.03 -4.37
CA PRO A 184 14.30 -15.16 -4.25
C PRO A 184 13.66 -16.08 -5.30
N ALA A 185 14.14 -16.04 -6.54
CA ALA A 185 13.64 -16.86 -7.63
C ALA A 185 13.94 -18.35 -7.40
N GLU A 186 15.15 -18.67 -6.92
CA GLU A 186 15.52 -20.03 -6.57
C GLU A 186 14.75 -20.57 -5.37
N LEU A 187 14.54 -19.74 -4.34
CA LEU A 187 13.73 -20.07 -3.17
C LEU A 187 12.30 -20.43 -3.58
N VAL A 188 11.64 -19.57 -4.36
CA VAL A 188 10.27 -19.82 -4.85
C VAL A 188 10.22 -21.09 -5.69
N ARG A 189 11.19 -21.28 -6.59
CA ARG A 189 11.29 -22.47 -7.44
C ARG A 189 11.46 -23.75 -6.62
N ALA A 190 12.28 -23.73 -5.57
CA ALA A 190 12.50 -24.87 -4.69
C ALA A 190 11.23 -25.22 -3.90
N VAL A 191 10.64 -24.24 -3.19
CA VAL A 191 9.49 -24.49 -2.30
C VAL A 191 8.25 -24.95 -3.08
N ILE A 192 7.94 -24.31 -4.21
CA ILE A 192 6.81 -24.69 -5.06
C ILE A 192 7.14 -25.96 -5.85
N GLY A 193 8.39 -26.09 -6.31
CA GLY A 193 8.89 -27.28 -7.00
C GLY A 193 8.72 -28.55 -6.17
N ASP A 194 9.14 -28.54 -4.91
CA ASP A 194 9.06 -29.67 -4.00
C ASP A 194 7.62 -30.11 -3.74
N TYR A 195 6.68 -29.17 -3.73
CA TYR A 195 5.26 -29.49 -3.60
C TYR A 195 4.67 -30.03 -4.93
N ALA A 196 4.97 -29.37 -6.04
CA ALA A 196 4.34 -29.63 -7.34
C ALA A 196 4.95 -30.84 -8.10
N ARG A 197 6.21 -31.15 -7.83
CA ARG A 197 7.00 -32.20 -8.52
C ARG A 197 7.46 -33.31 -7.58
N GLY A 198 7.37 -33.13 -6.26
CA GLY A 198 7.80 -34.14 -5.29
C GLY A 198 7.02 -35.46 -5.42
N LEU A 199 7.67 -36.56 -5.04
CA LEU A 199 7.11 -37.92 -4.96
C LEU A 199 6.19 -38.09 -3.75
N TRP A 200 5.27 -37.14 -3.52
CA TRP A 200 4.30 -37.25 -2.43
C TRP A 200 3.33 -38.39 -2.75
N ARG A 201 3.38 -39.46 -1.95
CA ARG A 201 2.61 -40.71 -2.12
C ARG A 201 1.09 -40.54 -2.03
N TRP A 202 0.61 -39.36 -1.59
CA TRP A 202 -0.80 -39.05 -1.42
C TRP A 202 -1.10 -37.71 -2.12
N GLY A 203 -2.11 -37.71 -3.00
CA GLY A 203 -2.38 -36.68 -3.99
C GLY A 203 -2.29 -35.24 -3.46
N SER A 204 -1.26 -34.52 -3.91
CA SER A 204 -1.14 -33.08 -3.70
C SER A 204 -2.30 -32.35 -4.40
N HIS A 205 -3.31 -31.94 -3.62
CA HIS A 205 -4.55 -31.31 -4.12
C HIS A 205 -4.31 -30.10 -5.01
N PHE A 206 -3.17 -29.42 -4.85
CA PHE A 206 -2.82 -28.21 -5.58
C PHE A 206 -1.65 -28.38 -6.56
N ARG A 207 -1.39 -29.63 -7.00
CA ARG A 207 -0.26 -29.94 -7.89
C ARG A 207 -0.30 -29.13 -9.18
N ARG A 208 -1.48 -29.06 -9.80
CA ARG A 208 -1.68 -28.38 -11.10
C ARG A 208 -1.46 -26.88 -10.97
N GLN A 209 -1.94 -26.27 -9.89
CA GLN A 209 -1.73 -24.85 -9.60
C GLN A 209 -0.24 -24.55 -9.41
N GLY A 210 0.48 -25.39 -8.65
CA GLY A 210 1.93 -25.25 -8.51
C GLY A 210 2.69 -25.45 -9.83
N GLN A 211 2.30 -26.42 -10.66
CA GLN A 211 2.91 -26.64 -11.98
C GLN A 211 2.63 -25.47 -12.94
N GLY A 212 1.39 -24.96 -12.95
CA GLY A 212 0.99 -23.78 -13.71
C GLY A 212 1.83 -22.57 -13.35
N PHE A 213 1.99 -22.30 -12.04
CA PHE A 213 2.86 -21.24 -11.55
C PHE A 213 4.30 -21.37 -12.04
N LEU A 214 4.90 -22.56 -11.90
CA LEU A 214 6.28 -22.82 -12.33
C LEU A 214 6.46 -22.65 -13.84
N HIS A 215 5.41 -22.89 -14.63
CA HIS A 215 5.42 -22.69 -16.06
C HIS A 215 5.29 -21.20 -16.43
N GLU A 216 4.28 -20.53 -15.88
CA GLU A 216 3.98 -19.10 -16.13
C GLU A 216 5.19 -18.21 -15.78
N TYR A 217 5.78 -18.43 -14.60
CA TYR A 217 6.90 -17.63 -14.11
C TYR A 217 8.28 -18.23 -14.46
N ARG A 218 8.36 -19.18 -15.40
CA ARG A 218 9.61 -19.90 -15.72
C ARG A 218 10.79 -18.99 -16.03
N LYS A 219 10.59 -17.90 -16.77
CA LYS A 219 11.67 -16.95 -17.10
C LYS A 219 12.21 -16.26 -15.86
N LEU A 220 11.31 -15.75 -15.02
CA LEU A 220 11.62 -15.06 -13.77
C LEU A 220 12.31 -16.00 -12.76
N LEU A 221 11.81 -17.23 -12.64
CA LEU A 221 12.34 -18.25 -11.72
C LEU A 221 13.74 -18.79 -12.09
N ASN A 222 14.22 -18.51 -13.30
CA ASN A 222 15.55 -18.93 -13.76
C ASN A 222 16.55 -17.76 -13.86
N LYS A 223 16.18 -16.57 -13.39
CA LYS A 223 17.12 -15.44 -13.31
C LYS A 223 18.16 -15.68 -12.21
N ARG A 224 19.43 -15.49 -12.57
CA ARG A 224 20.56 -15.54 -11.61
C ARG A 224 20.59 -14.33 -10.69
N GLU A 225 20.22 -13.17 -11.22
CA GLU A 225 20.10 -11.92 -10.47
C GLU A 225 18.64 -11.45 -10.49
N VAL A 226 18.13 -11.13 -9.31
CA VAL A 226 16.73 -10.75 -9.10
C VAL A 226 16.68 -9.29 -8.65
N THR A 227 16.13 -8.42 -9.51
CA THR A 227 15.93 -7.01 -9.18
C THR A 227 14.82 -6.83 -8.13
N VAL A 228 14.66 -5.60 -7.63
CA VAL A 228 13.56 -5.25 -6.72
C VAL A 228 12.20 -5.49 -7.39
N GLU A 229 12.06 -5.09 -8.66
CA GLU A 229 10.85 -5.27 -9.46
C GLU A 229 10.55 -6.75 -9.71
N ASP A 230 11.59 -7.56 -9.97
CA ASP A 230 11.47 -9.01 -10.10
C ASP A 230 10.97 -9.65 -8.80
N GLN A 231 11.51 -9.23 -7.65
CA GLN A 231 11.10 -9.73 -6.34
C GLN A 231 9.67 -9.31 -5.98
N GLN A 232 9.28 -8.07 -6.31
CA GLN A 232 7.90 -7.62 -6.16
C GLN A 232 6.94 -8.44 -7.03
N THR A 233 7.35 -8.73 -8.27
CA THR A 233 6.58 -9.59 -9.17
C THR A 233 6.42 -11.00 -8.59
N LEU A 234 7.48 -11.57 -8.01
CA LEU A 234 7.42 -12.86 -7.33
C LEU A 234 6.50 -12.85 -6.11
N LEU A 235 6.58 -11.80 -5.27
CA LEU A 235 5.72 -11.66 -4.09
C LEU A 235 4.24 -11.62 -4.49
N ASN A 236 3.89 -10.75 -5.44
CA ASN A 236 2.52 -10.63 -5.95
C ASN A 236 2.03 -11.96 -6.55
N ALA A 237 2.91 -12.67 -7.29
CA ALA A 237 2.58 -13.97 -7.86
C ALA A 237 2.31 -15.03 -6.78
N VAL A 238 3.13 -15.07 -5.73
CA VAL A 238 2.93 -15.98 -4.59
C VAL A 238 1.64 -15.67 -3.84
N GLN A 239 1.35 -14.39 -3.60
CA GLN A 239 0.10 -13.94 -2.97
C GLN A 239 -1.13 -14.33 -3.80
N ARG A 240 -1.06 -14.16 -5.13
CA ARG A 240 -2.10 -14.61 -6.04
C ARG A 240 -2.31 -16.13 -5.97
N LEU A 241 -1.23 -16.92 -6.01
CA LEU A 241 -1.33 -18.37 -5.89
C LEU A 241 -1.89 -18.80 -4.53
N GLN A 242 -1.51 -18.12 -3.44
CA GLN A 242 -2.04 -18.36 -2.10
C GLN A 242 -3.53 -18.07 -2.05
N ARG A 243 -3.99 -16.98 -2.67
CA ARG A 243 -5.41 -16.66 -2.85
C ARG A 243 -6.11 -17.79 -3.61
N ASP A 244 -5.63 -18.20 -4.78
CA ASP A 244 -6.24 -19.26 -5.58
C ASP A 244 -6.36 -20.59 -4.80
N VAL A 245 -5.35 -20.94 -4.00
CA VAL A 245 -5.36 -22.13 -3.14
C VAL A 245 -6.39 -22.03 -2.03
N ARG A 246 -6.48 -20.89 -1.33
CA ARG A 246 -7.45 -20.66 -0.25
C ARG A 246 -8.89 -20.62 -0.75
N MET A 247 -9.11 -20.14 -1.96
CA MET A 247 -10.44 -20.00 -2.56
C MET A 247 -10.99 -21.33 -3.08
N SER A 248 -10.11 -22.32 -3.30
CA SER A 248 -10.48 -23.64 -3.82
C SER A 248 -11.37 -24.43 -2.87
N GLN A 249 -12.29 -25.21 -3.45
CA GLN A 249 -13.12 -26.17 -2.72
C GLN A 249 -12.30 -27.31 -2.07
N ALA A 250 -11.10 -27.58 -2.57
CA ALA A 250 -10.19 -28.59 -2.02
C ALA A 250 -9.36 -28.05 -0.83
N PHE A 251 -9.57 -26.81 -0.40
CA PHE A 251 -8.83 -26.20 0.69
C PHE A 251 -9.20 -26.82 2.05
N SER A 252 -8.19 -27.02 2.89
CA SER A 252 -8.36 -27.50 4.26
C SER A 252 -7.34 -26.83 5.18
N LEU A 253 -7.66 -26.81 6.49
CA LEU A 253 -6.77 -26.27 7.54
C LEU A 253 -5.38 -26.91 7.53
N SER A 254 -5.29 -28.19 7.15
CA SER A 254 -4.03 -28.95 7.13
C SER A 254 -3.27 -28.85 5.80
N SER A 255 -3.71 -28.00 4.87
CA SER A 255 -3.06 -27.80 3.56
C SER A 255 -1.59 -27.41 3.72
N SER A 256 -0.69 -28.33 3.37
CA SER A 256 0.76 -28.10 3.42
C SER A 256 1.21 -27.04 2.42
N PHE A 257 0.48 -26.86 1.32
CA PHE A 257 0.80 -25.86 0.32
C PHE A 257 0.51 -24.44 0.80
N SER A 258 -0.63 -24.23 1.47
CA SER A 258 -0.97 -22.92 2.06
C SER A 258 0.15 -22.40 2.97
N ILE A 259 0.68 -23.28 3.83
CA ILE A 259 1.75 -22.94 4.77
C ILE A 259 3.09 -22.71 4.04
N ARG A 260 3.35 -23.41 2.93
CA ARG A 260 4.53 -23.15 2.08
C ARG A 260 4.45 -21.78 1.40
N LEU A 261 3.28 -21.42 0.89
CA LEU A 261 3.06 -20.13 0.24
C LEU A 261 3.13 -18.98 1.24
N ALA A 262 2.57 -19.18 2.43
CA ALA A 262 2.74 -18.30 3.58
C ALA A 262 4.24 -18.11 3.95
N PHE A 263 5.01 -19.20 4.06
CA PHE A 263 6.45 -19.14 4.27
C PHE A 263 7.17 -18.30 3.19
N LEU A 264 6.85 -18.53 1.91
CA LEU A 264 7.42 -17.79 0.79
C LEU A 264 7.09 -16.30 0.84
N GLU A 265 5.80 -15.97 1.01
CA GLU A 265 5.32 -14.59 1.14
C GLU A 265 6.12 -13.86 2.21
N GLY A 266 6.26 -14.48 3.39
CA GLY A 266 7.04 -13.93 4.50
C GLY A 266 8.51 -13.70 4.21
N LYS A 267 9.16 -14.68 3.57
CA LYS A 267 10.58 -14.55 3.19
C LYS A 267 10.79 -13.44 2.16
N LEU A 268 9.95 -13.41 1.14
CA LEU A 268 10.01 -12.41 0.07
C LEU A 268 9.73 -11.00 0.61
N ALA A 269 8.68 -10.84 1.42
CA ALA A 269 8.32 -9.56 2.01
C ALA A 269 9.39 -9.06 2.98
N LYS A 270 9.99 -9.93 3.81
CA LYS A 270 11.09 -9.56 4.71
C LYS A 270 12.33 -9.09 3.96
N GLN A 271 12.75 -9.81 2.92
CA GLN A 271 13.88 -9.40 2.09
C GLN A 271 13.62 -8.05 1.39
N LEU A 272 12.40 -7.85 0.90
CA LEU A 272 12.00 -6.63 0.17
C LEU A 272 11.89 -5.44 1.12
N SER A 273 11.31 -5.64 2.30
CA SER A 273 11.25 -4.64 3.36
C SER A 273 12.64 -4.21 3.81
N ALA A 274 13.60 -5.12 3.94
CA ALA A 274 14.97 -4.78 4.32
C ALA A 274 15.62 -3.85 3.28
N ARG A 275 15.47 -4.16 1.99
CA ARG A 275 15.96 -3.30 0.89
C ARG A 275 15.34 -1.90 0.94
N PHE A 276 14.02 -1.81 1.14
CA PHE A 276 13.36 -0.51 1.27
C PHE A 276 13.77 0.25 2.53
N SER A 277 14.03 -0.44 3.65
CA SER A 277 14.55 0.20 4.85
C SER A 277 15.95 0.80 4.62
N GLU A 278 16.79 0.13 3.83
CA GLU A 278 18.10 0.67 3.40
C GLU A 278 17.90 1.91 2.52
N ASP A 279 16.99 1.85 1.53
CA ASP A 279 16.67 3.00 0.68
C ASP A 279 16.16 4.21 1.50
N VAL A 280 15.25 3.98 2.46
CA VAL A 280 14.77 5.02 3.37
C VAL A 280 15.92 5.62 4.18
N THR A 281 16.82 4.78 4.70
CA THR A 281 17.99 5.23 5.47
C THR A 281 18.91 6.10 4.61
N GLU A 282 19.14 5.72 3.35
CA GLU A 282 19.95 6.49 2.43
C GLU A 282 19.31 7.83 2.06
N ILE A 283 18.00 7.83 1.80
CA ILE A 283 17.22 9.07 1.58
C ILE A 283 17.33 10.00 2.80
N ILE A 284 17.23 9.47 4.03
CA ILE A 284 17.40 10.26 5.26
C ILE A 284 18.80 10.87 5.33
N LYS A 285 19.86 10.12 4.98
CA LYS A 285 21.24 10.66 4.94
C LYS A 285 21.37 11.76 3.90
N LYS A 286 20.89 11.54 2.69
CA LYS A 286 20.87 12.56 1.61
C LYS A 286 20.15 13.82 2.08
N LEU A 287 19.01 13.67 2.76
CA LEU A 287 18.20 14.79 3.24
C LEU A 287 18.89 15.57 4.37
N ARG A 288 19.60 14.90 5.28
CA ARG A 288 20.42 15.59 6.29
C ARG A 288 21.58 16.38 5.67
N GLY A 289 22.15 15.88 4.58
CA GLY A 289 23.23 16.55 3.83
C GLY A 289 22.76 17.62 2.85
N ALA A 290 21.45 17.80 2.65
CA ALA A 290 20.91 18.77 1.71
C ALA A 290 21.01 20.20 2.28
N LYS A 291 21.88 21.02 1.69
CA LYS A 291 22.08 22.43 2.09
C LYS A 291 21.25 23.43 1.28
N THR A 292 20.60 22.99 0.22
CA THR A 292 19.77 23.85 -0.65
C THR A 292 18.39 23.23 -0.85
N TYR A 293 17.39 24.07 -1.10
CA TYR A 293 16.02 23.60 -1.27
C TYR A 293 15.84 22.77 -2.55
N GLU A 294 16.61 23.04 -3.61
CA GLU A 294 16.58 22.25 -4.85
C GLU A 294 17.05 20.81 -4.59
N ARG A 295 18.08 20.64 -3.75
CA ARG A 295 18.56 19.31 -3.37
C ARG A 295 17.53 18.57 -2.53
N SER A 296 16.91 19.23 -1.54
CA SER A 296 15.81 18.65 -0.75
C SER A 296 14.60 18.30 -1.64
N ARG A 297 14.34 19.10 -2.68
CA ARG A 297 13.28 18.85 -3.66
C ARG A 297 13.53 17.61 -4.53
N ASN A 298 14.75 17.44 -5.05
CA ASN A 298 15.10 16.22 -5.80
C ASN A 298 14.96 14.97 -4.91
N ILE A 299 15.34 15.08 -3.63
CA ILE A 299 15.18 14.00 -2.67
C ILE A 299 13.68 13.72 -2.40
N LEU A 300 12.82 14.74 -2.35
CA LEU A 300 11.37 14.55 -2.23
C LEU A 300 10.80 13.73 -3.40
N GLN A 301 11.32 13.88 -4.62
CA GLN A 301 10.93 13.04 -5.76
C GLN A 301 11.36 11.58 -5.57
N GLU A 302 12.56 11.33 -5.01
CA GLU A 302 13.00 9.97 -4.65
C GLU A 302 12.06 9.36 -3.58
N VAL A 303 11.66 10.14 -2.57
CA VAL A 303 10.67 9.74 -1.55
C VAL A 303 9.35 9.34 -2.19
N HIS A 304 8.83 10.14 -3.12
CA HIS A 304 7.57 9.86 -3.81
C HIS A 304 7.65 8.58 -4.65
N ALA A 305 8.75 8.39 -5.38
CA ALA A 305 8.98 7.17 -6.16
C ALA A 305 9.03 5.92 -5.27
N LEU A 306 9.73 5.98 -4.13
CA LEU A 306 9.78 4.87 -3.18
C LEU A 306 8.42 4.61 -2.52
N LYS A 307 7.70 5.67 -2.14
CA LYS A 307 6.34 5.58 -1.59
C LYS A 307 5.37 4.93 -2.57
N ALA A 308 5.42 5.28 -3.86
CA ALA A 308 4.62 4.63 -4.89
C ALA A 308 4.91 3.12 -4.99
N ARG A 309 6.19 2.71 -4.89
CA ARG A 309 6.59 1.30 -4.88
C ARG A 309 6.04 0.57 -3.66
N VAL A 310 6.20 1.13 -2.46
CA VAL A 310 5.66 0.54 -1.21
C VAL A 310 4.13 0.43 -1.25
N LEU A 311 3.43 1.47 -1.72
CA LEU A 311 1.97 1.48 -1.83
C LEU A 311 1.42 0.52 -2.89
N SER A 312 2.20 0.20 -3.91
CA SER A 312 1.82 -0.77 -4.95
C SER A 312 1.85 -2.24 -4.48
N MET A 313 2.31 -2.50 -3.26
CA MET A 313 2.27 -3.84 -2.67
C MET A 313 0.89 -4.10 -2.08
N GLU A 314 0.26 -5.23 -2.44
CA GLU A 314 -1.05 -5.58 -1.91
C GLU A 314 -1.00 -5.57 -0.37
N SER A 315 -1.79 -4.67 0.20
CA SER A 315 -1.76 -4.28 1.60
C SER A 315 -2.21 -5.43 2.50
N GLY A 316 -1.23 -6.12 3.08
CA GLY A 316 -1.47 -7.14 4.11
C GLY A 316 -0.32 -7.25 5.13
N ASP A 317 0.89 -6.87 4.76
CA ASP A 317 2.06 -7.03 5.64
C ASP A 317 2.28 -5.81 6.55
N TYR A 318 2.49 -6.08 7.84
CA TYR A 318 2.90 -5.11 8.85
C TYR A 318 4.21 -4.40 8.46
N LEU A 319 5.11 -5.11 7.77
CA LEU A 319 6.40 -4.56 7.37
C LEU A 319 6.26 -3.31 6.48
N PHE A 320 5.36 -3.35 5.49
CA PHE A 320 5.15 -2.22 4.58
C PHE A 320 4.35 -1.08 5.20
N SER A 321 3.50 -1.35 6.21
CA SER A 321 2.77 -0.29 6.91
C SER A 321 3.68 0.57 7.80
N VAL A 322 4.71 -0.04 8.40
CA VAL A 322 5.77 0.69 9.12
C VAL A 322 6.58 1.56 8.15
N LEU A 323 7.04 0.99 7.04
CA LEU A 323 7.76 1.72 5.99
C LEU A 323 6.96 2.91 5.45
N SER A 324 5.65 2.73 5.23
CA SER A 324 4.79 3.82 4.76
C SER A 324 4.72 4.98 5.76
N ARG A 325 4.77 4.72 7.07
CA ARG A 325 4.80 5.79 8.09
C ARG A 325 6.14 6.49 8.12
N ASP A 326 7.23 5.73 8.06
CA ASP A 326 8.58 6.29 8.02
C ASP A 326 8.74 7.21 6.81
N LEU A 327 8.26 6.78 5.64
CA LEU A 327 8.25 7.59 4.42
C LEU A 327 7.43 8.88 4.58
N GLN A 328 6.28 8.84 5.26
CA GLN A 328 5.46 10.03 5.52
C GLN A 328 6.19 11.05 6.42
N VAL A 329 6.96 10.57 7.40
CA VAL A 329 7.79 11.44 8.25
C VAL A 329 8.94 12.06 7.45
N VAL A 330 9.59 11.27 6.58
CA VAL A 330 10.66 11.76 5.70
C VAL A 330 10.15 12.79 4.70
N GLU A 331 9.01 12.52 4.07
CA GLU A 331 8.30 13.43 3.15
C GLU A 331 7.99 14.77 3.84
N SER A 332 7.38 14.72 5.03
CA SER A 332 7.07 15.93 5.82
C SER A 332 8.33 16.73 6.17
N THR A 333 9.43 16.04 6.48
CA THR A 333 10.72 16.67 6.79
C THR A 333 11.32 17.34 5.57
N ALA A 334 11.27 16.68 4.40
CA ALA A 334 11.76 17.23 3.16
C ALA A 334 10.97 18.47 2.73
N ILE A 335 9.64 18.42 2.81
CA ILE A 335 8.77 19.57 2.55
C ILE A 335 9.12 20.74 3.48
N ARG A 336 9.33 20.49 4.78
CA ARG A 336 9.73 21.53 5.73
C ARG A 336 11.07 22.17 5.37
N GLN A 337 12.08 21.38 5.01
CA GLN A 337 13.38 21.92 4.59
C GLN A 337 13.27 22.76 3.32
N ILE A 338 12.47 22.30 2.34
CA ILE A 338 12.21 23.05 1.11
C ILE A 338 11.56 24.40 1.45
N LYS A 339 10.54 24.41 2.32
CA LYS A 339 9.88 25.64 2.77
C LYS A 339 10.87 26.64 3.39
N ILE A 340 11.71 26.19 4.33
CA ILE A 340 12.71 27.05 4.98
C ILE A 340 13.71 27.61 3.96
N GLY A 341 14.18 26.78 3.02
CA GLY A 341 15.12 27.21 2.01
C GLY A 341 14.50 28.16 0.97
N LEU A 342 13.24 27.96 0.60
CA LEU A 342 12.48 28.87 -0.27
C LEU A 342 12.25 30.23 0.40
N ASP A 343 11.85 30.25 1.67
CA ASP A 343 11.68 31.51 2.42
C ASP A 343 12.99 32.30 2.49
N LYS A 344 14.11 31.61 2.76
CA LYS A 344 15.43 32.23 2.71
C LYS A 344 15.77 32.80 1.33
N ALA A 345 15.50 32.05 0.25
CA ALA A 345 15.74 32.52 -1.11
C ALA A 345 14.88 33.76 -1.45
N ILE A 346 13.64 33.81 -0.99
CA ILE A 346 12.76 34.98 -1.12
C ILE A 346 13.36 36.18 -0.37
N VAL A 347 13.80 36.00 0.87
CA VAL A 347 14.46 37.07 1.66
C VAL A 347 15.74 37.56 0.99
N ASP A 348 16.54 36.65 0.42
CA ASP A 348 17.75 37.00 -0.33
C ASP A 348 17.41 37.85 -1.57
N ILE A 349 16.32 37.53 -2.28
CA ILE A 349 15.82 38.34 -3.40
C ILE A 349 15.29 39.69 -2.94
N GLU A 350 14.52 39.74 -1.85
CA GLU A 350 14.05 41.00 -1.26
C GLU A 350 15.23 41.93 -0.92
N ASN A 351 16.32 41.36 -0.39
CA ASN A 351 17.54 42.09 -0.08
C ASN A 351 18.30 42.53 -1.33
N LYS A 352 18.44 41.65 -2.35
CA LYS A 352 18.99 42.04 -3.67
C LYS A 352 18.19 43.18 -4.27
N PHE A 353 16.86 43.10 -4.23
CA PHE A 353 15.97 44.11 -4.76
C PHE A 353 16.15 45.47 -4.07
N LYS A 354 16.34 45.51 -2.74
CA LYS A 354 16.66 46.75 -2.00
C LYS A 354 17.99 47.40 -2.44
N GLN A 355 18.92 46.61 -2.98
CA GLN A 355 20.26 47.05 -3.39
C GLN A 355 20.38 47.33 -4.90
N VAL A 356 19.28 47.17 -5.65
CA VAL A 356 19.25 47.40 -7.10
C VAL A 356 19.64 48.84 -7.42
N ALA A 357 20.71 49.00 -8.20
CA ALA A 357 21.14 50.29 -8.73
C ALA A 357 21.01 50.38 -10.26
N THR A 358 21.06 49.23 -10.95
CA THR A 358 21.09 49.18 -12.42
C THR A 358 19.88 48.47 -13.03
N CYS A 359 19.68 48.63 -14.34
CA CYS A 359 18.67 47.87 -15.08
C CYS A 359 18.99 46.38 -15.15
N GLU A 360 20.28 46.02 -15.22
CA GLU A 360 20.71 44.61 -15.23
C GLU A 360 20.39 43.91 -13.90
N ASP A 361 20.58 44.60 -12.77
CA ASP A 361 20.21 44.08 -11.45
C ASP A 361 18.71 43.76 -11.36
N LYS A 362 17.85 44.62 -11.93
CA LYS A 362 16.40 44.40 -11.98
C LYS A 362 16.03 43.17 -12.81
N ARG A 363 16.71 42.99 -13.93
CA ARG A 363 16.50 41.83 -14.81
C ARG A 363 16.90 40.52 -14.12
N ASN A 364 18.00 40.54 -13.39
CA ASN A 364 18.46 39.41 -12.59
C ASN A 364 17.47 39.07 -11.46
N VAL A 365 16.93 40.07 -10.76
CA VAL A 365 15.89 39.87 -9.74
C VAL A 365 14.61 39.26 -10.33
N LEU A 366 14.16 39.70 -11.51
CA LEU A 366 13.00 39.10 -12.19
C LEU A 366 13.24 37.63 -12.56
N ASN A 367 14.41 37.32 -13.12
CA ASN A 367 14.78 35.95 -13.46
C ASN A 367 14.81 35.03 -12.22
N ASP A 368 15.34 35.54 -11.10
CA ASP A 368 15.37 34.82 -9.82
C ASP A 368 13.93 34.56 -9.28
N ILE A 369 13.04 35.54 -9.39
CA ILE A 369 11.61 35.42 -9.00
C ILE A 369 10.90 34.37 -9.84
N ASP A 370 11.07 34.40 -11.17
CA ASP A 370 10.42 33.45 -12.08
C ASP A 370 10.91 32.01 -11.86
N ALA A 371 12.21 31.84 -11.58
CA ALA A 371 12.78 30.54 -11.22
C ALA A 371 12.18 29.97 -9.91
N LEU A 372 11.97 30.83 -8.90
CA LEU A 372 11.33 30.44 -7.64
C LEU A 372 9.85 30.10 -7.81
N LYS A 373 9.09 30.90 -8.57
CA LYS A 373 7.67 30.62 -8.86
C LYS A 373 7.49 29.27 -9.55
N LYS A 374 8.33 28.96 -10.54
CA LYS A 374 8.32 27.66 -11.21
C LYS A 374 8.61 26.52 -10.22
N THR A 375 9.51 26.74 -9.27
CA THR A 375 9.82 25.73 -8.25
C THR A 375 8.68 25.55 -7.24
N LEU A 376 8.03 26.65 -6.83
CA LEU A 376 6.85 26.64 -5.96
C LEU A 376 5.64 25.95 -6.59
N SER A 377 5.43 26.09 -7.90
CA SER A 377 4.33 25.36 -8.59
C SER A 377 4.51 23.84 -8.61
N GLN A 378 5.73 23.35 -8.33
CA GLN A 378 6.09 21.92 -8.44
C GLN A 378 6.19 21.23 -7.08
N VAL A 379 5.96 21.96 -5.99
CA VAL A 379 5.86 21.45 -4.62
C VAL A 379 4.52 21.97 -4.11
N GLU A 380 3.68 21.15 -3.47
CA GLU A 380 2.45 21.67 -2.85
C GLU A 380 2.83 22.59 -1.67
N VAL A 381 3.10 23.86 -1.95
CA VAL A 381 3.54 24.85 -0.97
C VAL A 381 2.39 25.80 -0.61
N GLU A 382 2.46 26.37 0.58
CA GLU A 382 1.50 27.31 1.15
C GLU A 382 1.25 28.53 0.24
N PRO A 383 -0.01 29.01 0.15
CA PRO A 383 -0.39 30.17 -0.63
C PRO A 383 0.42 31.44 -0.30
N ASP A 384 0.85 31.57 0.95
CA ASP A 384 1.50 32.77 1.48
C ASP A 384 2.86 33.05 0.82
N LEU A 385 3.65 32.00 0.51
CA LEU A 385 4.93 32.17 -0.19
C LEU A 385 4.73 32.57 -1.67
N LEU A 386 3.67 32.07 -2.29
CA LEU A 386 3.28 32.46 -3.65
C LEU A 386 2.83 33.92 -3.68
N GLN A 387 1.99 34.34 -2.72
CA GLN A 387 1.54 35.73 -2.59
C GLN A 387 2.70 36.71 -2.38
N ARG A 388 3.69 36.36 -1.55
CA ARG A 388 4.89 37.19 -1.36
C ARG A 388 5.67 37.39 -2.67
N LEU A 389 5.84 36.33 -3.46
CA LEU A 389 6.50 36.44 -4.77
C LEU A 389 5.67 37.20 -5.80
N GLU A 390 4.35 37.05 -5.81
CA GLU A 390 3.46 37.85 -6.65
C GLU A 390 3.55 39.33 -6.30
N HIS A 391 3.61 39.66 -5.01
CA HIS A 391 3.82 41.03 -4.53
C HIS A 391 5.17 41.59 -4.98
N LEU A 392 6.26 40.83 -4.82
CA LEU A 392 7.59 41.19 -5.34
C LEU A 392 7.59 41.38 -6.86
N THR A 393 6.90 40.51 -7.60
CA THR A 393 6.76 40.63 -9.05
C THR A 393 6.07 41.94 -9.43
N ALA A 394 4.99 42.28 -8.73
CA ALA A 394 4.26 43.53 -8.96
C ALA A 394 5.14 44.75 -8.64
N GLN A 395 5.92 44.72 -7.55
CA GLN A 395 6.85 45.80 -7.19
C GLN A 395 7.97 45.98 -8.23
N VAL A 396 8.54 44.89 -8.74
CA VAL A 396 9.57 44.97 -9.79
C VAL A 396 8.95 45.39 -11.14
N GLY A 397 7.75 44.90 -11.46
CA GLY A 397 7.01 45.22 -12.68
C GLY A 397 6.62 46.69 -12.82
N GLN A 398 6.49 47.43 -11.71
CA GLN A 398 6.34 48.90 -11.74
C GLN A 398 7.54 49.61 -12.39
N PHE A 399 8.71 48.95 -12.47
CA PHE A 399 9.90 49.47 -13.14
C PHE A 399 10.07 48.98 -14.59
N GLN A 400 9.21 48.07 -15.08
CA GLN A 400 9.24 47.56 -16.46
C GLN A 400 9.18 48.68 -17.53
N PRO A 401 8.34 49.74 -17.39
CA PRO A 401 8.30 50.84 -18.35
C PRO A 401 9.60 51.67 -18.37
N VAL A 402 10.38 51.65 -17.28
CA VAL A 402 11.68 52.33 -17.18
C VAL A 402 12.76 51.49 -17.85
N LEU A 403 12.73 50.16 -17.66
CA LEU A 403 13.59 49.20 -18.35
C LEU A 403 13.39 49.25 -19.87
N ASP A 404 12.15 49.24 -20.35
CA ASP A 404 11.81 49.31 -21.78
C ASP A 404 12.26 50.65 -22.41
N LYS A 405 12.20 51.76 -21.63
CA LYS A 405 12.71 53.08 -22.03
C LYS A 405 14.24 53.17 -22.05
N VAL A 406 14.94 52.45 -21.19
CA VAL A 406 16.41 52.41 -21.16
C VAL A 406 16.93 51.54 -22.32
N ILE A 407 16.32 50.40 -22.58
CA ILE A 407 16.65 49.53 -23.72
C ILE A 407 16.45 50.28 -25.05
N THR A 408 15.35 51.03 -25.19
CA THR A 408 15.11 51.87 -26.38
C THR A 408 16.06 53.06 -26.45
N LYS A 409 16.51 53.64 -25.32
CA LYS A 409 17.55 54.68 -25.34
C LYS A 409 18.93 54.16 -25.70
N GLU A 410 19.39 53.04 -25.12
CA GLU A 410 20.71 52.45 -25.41
C GLU A 410 20.80 51.94 -26.85
N SER A 411 19.74 51.33 -27.38
CA SER A 411 19.68 50.95 -28.80
C SER A 411 19.68 52.17 -29.73
N VAL A 412 18.97 53.26 -29.39
CA VAL A 412 19.01 54.50 -30.17
C VAL A 412 20.36 55.23 -30.06
N GLN A 413 21.05 55.13 -28.92
CA GLN A 413 22.37 55.74 -28.71
C GLN A 413 23.49 54.95 -29.40
N GLY A 414 23.42 53.61 -29.37
CA GLY A 414 24.27 52.70 -30.14
C GLY A 414 24.17 52.95 -31.64
N VAL A 415 22.94 53.03 -32.18
CA VAL A 415 22.70 53.36 -33.61
C VAL A 415 23.22 54.76 -33.96
N LYS A 416 23.14 55.75 -33.06
CA LYS A 416 23.71 57.08 -33.30
C LYS A 416 25.24 57.10 -33.31
N THR A 417 25.90 56.33 -32.45
CA THR A 417 27.37 56.25 -32.43
C THR A 417 27.93 55.42 -33.59
N GLU A 418 27.20 54.40 -34.04
CA GLU A 418 27.57 53.57 -35.21
C GLU A 418 27.40 54.38 -36.51
N ASN A 419 26.28 55.08 -36.68
CA ASN A 419 26.07 55.99 -37.81
C ASN A 419 27.04 57.19 -37.80
N ALA A 420 27.43 57.69 -36.62
CA ALA A 420 28.45 58.74 -36.52
C ALA A 420 29.86 58.23 -36.86
N ARG A 421 30.19 56.98 -36.53
CA ARG A 421 31.43 56.31 -36.95
C ARG A 421 31.46 56.06 -38.46
N GLU A 422 30.37 55.58 -39.04
CA GLU A 422 30.27 55.38 -40.49
C GLU A 422 30.35 56.72 -41.25
N ALA A 423 29.69 57.78 -40.76
CA ALA A 423 29.78 59.11 -41.38
C ALA A 423 31.19 59.75 -41.27
N LEU A 424 31.96 59.44 -40.22
CA LEU A 424 33.36 59.86 -40.08
C LEU A 424 34.31 59.08 -40.99
N ILE A 425 34.05 57.79 -41.22
CA ILE A 425 34.84 56.95 -42.14
C ILE A 425 34.62 57.39 -43.59
N VAL A 426 33.40 57.78 -43.97
CA VAL A 426 33.10 58.28 -45.33
C VAL A 426 33.70 59.67 -45.59
N LYS A 427 33.82 60.53 -44.57
CA LYS A 427 34.45 61.86 -44.71
C LYS A 427 35.98 61.85 -44.77
N LEU A 428 36.64 60.74 -44.47
CA LEU A 428 38.10 60.57 -44.57
C LEU A 428 38.53 59.91 -45.88
N GLN A 429 37.59 59.67 -46.81
CA GLN A 429 37.84 59.01 -48.11
C GLN A 429 37.56 59.90 -49.34
N ILE A 430 37.44 61.23 -49.16
CA ILE A 430 37.44 62.25 -50.23
C ILE A 430 38.48 63.29 -49.85
#